data_AF-A0A936H1K8-F1
#
_entry.id   AF-A0A936H1K8-F1
#
_cell.length_a   1.000
_cell.length_b   1.000
_cell.length_c   1.000
_cell.angle_alpha   90.00
_cell.angle_beta   90.00
_cell.angle_gamma   90.00
#
_symmetry.space_group_name_H-M   'P 1'
#
loop_
_entity.id
_entity.type
_entity.pdbx_description
1 polymer ?
#
loop_
_entity_poly.entity_id
_entity_poly.type
_entity_poly.pdbx_seq_one_letter_code
_entity_poly.pdbx_strand_id
1 'polypeptide(L)'
;MEISDSEDKNPLNWSILPIEEKVIPNDGHFLVISKQILENEERTCWIEISMPEMISDHVFTIDAKNSKIVVNEYHALADKVVPNKLSNTLTNYEFYYTRVKPIIGIEILIKEIENVLEKGSICEYLGYIFRDEKDTDESLKWFLKSLEFGEPSSEYIYDEISKLYDEIGEAQLAKKYRDKLV
;
A
#
# COMPACT_ATOMS: atom_id res chain seq x y z
N MET A 1 -4.01 6.82 -14.63
CA MET A 1 -4.86 7.66 -15.51
C MET A 1 -5.72 8.50 -14.59
N GLU A 2 -6.05 9.74 -14.97
CA GLU A 2 -6.91 10.63 -14.18
C GLU A 2 -8.37 10.45 -14.60
N ILE A 3 -9.28 10.43 -13.64
CA ILE A 3 -10.72 10.43 -13.86
C ILE A 3 -11.15 11.89 -13.88
N SER A 4 -11.41 12.42 -15.08
CA SER A 4 -11.70 13.85 -15.29
C SER A 4 -13.18 14.21 -15.13
N ASP A 5 -14.07 13.22 -15.20
CA ASP A 5 -15.51 13.36 -14.96
C ASP A 5 -16.06 12.04 -14.41
N SER A 6 -16.64 12.10 -13.21
CA SER A 6 -17.24 11.00 -12.47
C SER A 6 -18.71 11.24 -12.10
N GLU A 7 -19.42 12.15 -12.76
CA GLU A 7 -20.82 12.50 -12.43
C GLU A 7 -21.82 11.38 -12.75
N ASP A 8 -21.51 10.51 -13.71
CA ASP A 8 -22.37 9.38 -14.05
C ASP A 8 -22.36 8.33 -12.92
N LYS A 9 -23.56 7.86 -12.54
CA LYS A 9 -23.72 6.80 -11.52
C LYS A 9 -23.13 5.46 -11.94
N ASN A 10 -22.92 5.24 -13.24
CA ASN A 10 -22.24 4.08 -13.77
C ASN A 10 -20.76 4.40 -14.03
N PRO A 11 -19.82 3.83 -13.24
CA PRO A 11 -18.40 4.12 -13.39
C PRO A 11 -17.79 3.76 -14.76
N LEU A 12 -18.48 2.94 -15.55
CA LEU A 12 -18.06 2.63 -16.93
C LEU A 12 -18.25 3.79 -17.91
N ASN A 13 -19.01 4.82 -17.53
CA ASN A 13 -19.26 6.01 -18.34
C ASN A 13 -18.35 7.19 -17.98
N TRP A 14 -17.46 7.03 -17.00
CA TRP A 14 -16.55 8.09 -16.57
C TRP A 14 -15.53 8.45 -17.64
N SER A 15 -15.14 9.72 -17.66
CA SER A 15 -14.11 10.21 -18.57
C SER A 15 -12.74 10.03 -17.94
N ILE A 16 -11.80 9.49 -18.72
CA ILE A 16 -10.46 9.14 -18.25
C ILE A 16 -9.42 9.76 -19.18
N LEU A 17 -8.42 10.43 -18.59
CA LEU A 17 -7.31 11.05 -19.28
C LEU A 17 -5.98 10.34 -18.94
N PRO A 18 -5.08 10.19 -19.93
CA PRO A 18 -3.74 9.68 -19.66
C PRO A 18 -2.96 10.68 -18.80
N ILE A 19 -2.10 10.16 -17.94
CA ILE A 19 -1.17 10.93 -17.12
C ILE A 19 0.24 10.37 -17.37
N GLU A 20 1.27 11.20 -17.29
CA GLU A 20 2.67 10.81 -17.56
C GLU A 20 3.45 10.46 -16.28
N GLU A 21 2.83 10.67 -15.13
CA GLU A 21 3.39 10.53 -13.80
C GLU A 21 3.73 9.07 -13.50
N LYS A 22 4.90 8.88 -12.88
CA LYS A 22 5.40 7.55 -12.50
C LYS A 22 4.75 7.01 -11.23
N VAL A 23 4.10 7.87 -10.47
CA VAL A 23 3.43 7.63 -9.19
C VAL A 23 2.01 8.16 -9.27
N ILE A 24 1.14 7.72 -8.37
CA ILE A 24 -0.19 8.30 -8.20
C ILE A 24 -0.02 9.75 -7.70
N PRO A 25 -0.57 10.76 -8.39
CA PRO A 25 -0.50 12.14 -7.92
C PRO A 25 -1.18 12.33 -6.56
N ASN A 26 -0.86 13.42 -5.87
CA ASN A 26 -1.27 13.63 -4.48
C ASN A 26 -2.71 14.11 -4.29
N ASP A 27 -3.38 14.54 -5.36
CA ASP A 27 -4.72 15.12 -5.34
C ASP A 27 -5.46 14.74 -6.62
N GLY A 28 -6.77 14.49 -6.51
CA GLY A 28 -7.63 14.06 -7.60
C GLY A 28 -8.06 12.59 -7.55
N HIS A 29 -8.67 12.13 -8.66
CA HIS A 29 -9.23 10.79 -8.80
C HIS A 29 -8.50 10.04 -9.90
N PHE A 30 -8.07 8.81 -9.63
CA PHE A 30 -7.21 8.08 -10.55
C PHE A 30 -7.69 6.67 -10.78
N LEU A 31 -7.70 6.24 -12.04
CA LEU A 31 -7.79 4.82 -12.37
C LEU A 31 -6.37 4.23 -12.45
N VAL A 32 -6.07 3.32 -11.53
CA VAL A 32 -4.75 2.73 -11.32
C VAL A 32 -4.76 1.26 -11.70
N ILE A 33 -3.83 0.84 -12.57
CA ILE A 33 -3.63 -0.56 -12.91
C ILE A 33 -3.25 -1.32 -11.63
N SER A 34 -3.85 -2.47 -11.41
CA SER A 34 -3.74 -3.20 -10.16
C SER A 34 -3.67 -4.70 -10.40
N LYS A 35 -3.28 -5.45 -9.37
CA LYS A 35 -3.33 -6.90 -9.36
C LYS A 35 -4.48 -7.38 -8.50
N GLN A 36 -5.36 -8.17 -9.09
CA GLN A 36 -6.30 -8.99 -8.35
C GLN A 36 -5.63 -10.32 -8.01
N ILE A 37 -5.60 -10.64 -6.73
CA ILE A 37 -4.96 -11.80 -6.13
C ILE A 37 -6.03 -12.84 -5.85
N LEU A 38 -5.97 -13.94 -6.59
CA LEU A 38 -6.81 -15.11 -6.39
C LEU A 38 -5.96 -16.24 -5.81
N GLU A 39 -6.63 -17.27 -5.27
CA GLU A 39 -5.97 -18.42 -4.64
C GLU A 39 -4.89 -19.03 -5.55
N ASN A 40 -5.22 -19.25 -6.82
CA ASN A 40 -4.34 -19.96 -7.77
C ASN A 40 -3.77 -19.07 -8.90
N GLU A 41 -4.16 -17.81 -8.99
CA GLU A 41 -3.73 -16.94 -10.10
C GLU A 41 -3.72 -15.45 -9.71
N GLU A 42 -3.08 -14.65 -10.54
CA GLU A 42 -3.11 -13.19 -10.49
C GLU A 42 -3.75 -12.67 -11.77
N ARG A 43 -4.58 -11.63 -11.67
CA ARG A 43 -5.20 -11.00 -12.83
C ARG A 43 -4.97 -9.49 -12.81
N THR A 44 -4.80 -8.92 -13.99
CA THR A 44 -4.85 -7.46 -14.13
C THR A 44 -6.26 -6.98 -13.84
N CYS A 45 -6.35 -5.96 -12.99
CA CYS A 45 -7.57 -5.22 -12.71
C CYS A 45 -7.23 -3.72 -12.64
N TRP A 46 -8.23 -2.90 -12.36
CA TRP A 46 -8.03 -1.48 -12.08
C TRP A 46 -8.79 -1.11 -10.82
N ILE A 47 -8.23 -0.18 -10.07
CA ILE A 47 -8.84 0.39 -8.88
C ILE A 47 -8.97 1.88 -9.11
N GLU A 48 -10.14 2.45 -8.82
CA GLU A 48 -10.27 3.89 -8.68
C GLU A 48 -9.68 4.30 -7.33
N ILE A 49 -8.86 5.34 -7.31
CA ILE A 49 -8.25 5.87 -6.09
C ILE A 49 -8.51 7.37 -6.04
N SER A 50 -9.20 7.78 -4.98
CA SER A 50 -9.41 9.16 -4.58
C SER A 50 -8.28 9.60 -3.63
N MET A 51 -7.59 10.67 -3.98
CA MET A 51 -6.49 11.26 -3.23
C MET A 51 -6.96 12.57 -2.58
N PRO A 52 -6.36 13.00 -1.44
CA PRO A 52 -5.14 12.48 -0.81
C PRO A 52 -5.32 11.24 0.10
N GLU A 53 -6.54 10.91 0.51
CA GLU A 53 -6.81 9.88 1.53
C GLU A 53 -6.55 8.44 1.04
N MET A 54 -6.34 8.24 -0.26
CA MET A 54 -6.24 6.93 -0.90
C MET A 54 -7.45 6.07 -0.56
N ILE A 55 -8.62 6.52 -0.97
CA ILE A 55 -9.89 5.80 -0.80
C ILE A 55 -10.31 5.21 -2.14
N SER A 56 -10.96 4.06 -2.12
CA SER A 56 -11.52 3.45 -3.32
C SER A 56 -12.93 2.94 -3.05
N ASP A 57 -13.83 3.25 -3.97
CA ASP A 57 -15.17 2.67 -3.99
C ASP A 57 -15.27 1.52 -4.99
N HIS A 58 -14.47 1.54 -6.05
CA HIS A 58 -14.66 0.68 -7.21
C HIS A 58 -13.40 -0.06 -7.67
N VAL A 59 -13.59 -1.35 -7.96
CA VAL A 59 -12.61 -2.22 -8.62
C VAL A 59 -13.18 -2.74 -9.94
N PHE A 60 -12.45 -2.50 -11.02
CA PHE A 60 -12.77 -2.92 -12.36
C PHE A 60 -12.01 -4.20 -12.71
N THR A 61 -12.73 -5.27 -12.99
CA THR A 61 -12.16 -6.58 -13.34
C THR A 61 -12.61 -7.00 -14.74
N ILE A 62 -11.93 -7.99 -15.33
CA ILE A 62 -12.37 -8.60 -16.59
C ILE A 62 -13.04 -9.95 -16.28
N ASP A 63 -14.29 -10.11 -16.72
CA ASP A 63 -14.99 -11.40 -16.68
C ASP A 63 -14.31 -12.39 -17.63
N ALA A 64 -13.83 -13.50 -17.08
CA ALA A 64 -13.10 -14.52 -17.82
C ALA A 64 -13.94 -15.22 -18.91
N LYS A 65 -15.27 -15.22 -18.82
CA LYS A 65 -16.17 -15.91 -19.75
C LYS A 65 -16.49 -15.08 -20.99
N ASN A 66 -16.62 -13.77 -20.83
CA ASN A 66 -17.13 -12.88 -21.89
C ASN A 66 -16.24 -11.67 -22.17
N SER A 67 -15.11 -11.53 -21.46
CA SER A 67 -14.13 -10.45 -21.61
C SER A 67 -14.70 -9.05 -21.40
N LYS A 68 -15.83 -8.91 -20.70
CA LYS A 68 -16.41 -7.62 -20.33
C LYS A 68 -15.80 -7.09 -19.05
N ILE A 69 -15.73 -5.77 -18.96
CA ILE A 69 -15.38 -5.09 -17.71
C ILE A 69 -16.57 -5.22 -16.74
N VAL A 70 -16.27 -5.63 -15.52
CA VAL A 70 -17.20 -5.71 -14.39
C VAL A 70 -16.74 -4.75 -13.31
N VAL A 71 -17.65 -3.90 -12.87
CA VAL A 71 -17.43 -3.00 -11.73
C VAL A 71 -17.85 -3.73 -10.47
N ASN A 72 -16.96 -3.76 -9.49
CA ASN A 72 -17.19 -4.34 -8.17
C ASN A 72 -16.99 -3.26 -7.11
N GLU A 73 -17.64 -3.41 -5.97
CA GLU A 73 -17.36 -2.61 -4.78
C GLU A 73 -15.97 -2.98 -4.23
N TYR A 74 -15.13 -1.99 -3.91
CA TYR A 74 -13.79 -2.21 -3.38
C TYR A 74 -13.82 -3.05 -2.10
N HIS A 75 -14.73 -2.75 -1.17
CA HIS A 75 -14.83 -3.49 0.10
C HIS A 75 -15.06 -5.00 -0.06
N ALA A 76 -15.68 -5.45 -1.15
CA ALA A 76 -15.86 -6.87 -1.44
C ALA A 76 -14.57 -7.57 -1.88
N LEU A 77 -13.55 -6.81 -2.28
CA LEU A 77 -12.29 -7.27 -2.88
C LEU A 77 -11.04 -6.69 -2.21
N ALA A 78 -11.17 -5.91 -1.14
CA ALA A 78 -10.07 -5.14 -0.54
C ALA A 78 -8.89 -6.04 -0.13
N ASP A 79 -9.16 -7.25 0.37
CA ASP A 79 -8.15 -8.24 0.77
C ASP A 79 -7.48 -8.99 -0.41
N LYS A 80 -7.82 -8.62 -1.65
CA LYS A 80 -7.43 -9.30 -2.89
C LYS A 80 -6.94 -8.34 -3.97
N VAL A 81 -6.85 -7.04 -3.72
CA VAL A 81 -6.47 -6.08 -4.77
C VAL A 81 -5.34 -5.22 -4.27
N VAL A 82 -4.27 -5.15 -5.05
CA VAL A 82 -3.11 -4.32 -4.75
C VAL A 82 -2.81 -3.38 -5.93
N PRO A 83 -2.77 -2.05 -5.71
CA PRO A 83 -2.33 -1.08 -6.70
C PRO A 83 -0.90 -1.36 -7.16
N ASN A 84 -0.61 -1.21 -8.46
CA ASN A 84 0.74 -1.45 -8.98
C ASN A 84 1.67 -0.22 -8.89
N LYS A 85 1.20 0.87 -8.31
CA LYS A 85 1.90 2.16 -8.18
C LYS A 85 1.68 2.73 -6.78
N LEU A 86 2.72 3.37 -6.25
CA LEU A 86 2.69 4.15 -5.01
C LEU A 86 2.24 5.58 -5.27
N SER A 87 1.81 6.29 -4.22
CA SER A 87 1.68 7.76 -4.20
C SER A 87 2.83 8.38 -3.38
N ASN A 88 2.97 9.71 -3.46
CA ASN A 88 3.88 10.46 -2.58
C ASN A 88 3.22 10.92 -1.26
N THR A 89 1.97 10.58 -1.01
CA THR A 89 1.29 10.90 0.25
C THR A 89 1.40 9.75 1.24
N LEU A 90 1.30 10.08 2.52
CA LEU A 90 1.10 9.07 3.57
C LEU A 90 -0.25 8.38 3.33
N THR A 91 -0.21 7.07 3.15
CA THR A 91 -1.36 6.19 2.90
C THR A 91 -1.50 5.14 4.00
N ASN A 92 -2.33 4.13 3.75
CA ASN A 92 -2.51 2.97 4.59
C ASN A 92 -1.83 1.74 3.95
N TYR A 93 -0.92 1.08 4.66
CA TYR A 93 -0.23 -0.12 4.16
C TYR A 93 -1.20 -1.25 3.77
N GLU A 94 -2.43 -1.23 4.30
CA GLU A 94 -3.50 -2.19 3.98
C GLU A 94 -3.85 -2.22 2.49
N PHE A 95 -3.66 -1.13 1.73
CA PHE A 95 -3.82 -1.14 0.27
C PHE A 95 -2.83 -2.06 -0.44
N TYR A 96 -1.69 -2.34 0.20
CA TYR A 96 -0.64 -3.20 -0.32
C TYR A 96 -0.58 -4.52 0.43
N TYR A 97 -1.42 -4.75 1.44
CA TYR A 97 -1.37 -5.97 2.23
C TYR A 97 -2.53 -6.89 1.89
N THR A 98 -2.21 -8.09 1.42
CA THR A 98 -3.20 -9.18 1.29
C THR A 98 -2.75 -10.38 2.10
N ARG A 99 -3.65 -10.93 2.90
CA ARG A 99 -3.33 -12.11 3.75
C ARG A 99 -3.06 -13.37 2.94
N VAL A 100 -3.61 -13.45 1.73
CA VAL A 100 -3.50 -14.65 0.89
C VAL A 100 -2.11 -14.75 0.24
N LYS A 101 -1.59 -13.62 -0.28
CA LYS A 101 -0.26 -13.54 -0.89
C LYS A 101 0.41 -12.19 -0.56
N PRO A 102 0.88 -12.00 0.69
CA PRO A 102 1.51 -10.75 1.14
C PRO A 102 2.71 -10.33 0.28
N ILE A 103 3.44 -11.33 -0.24
CA ILE A 103 4.63 -11.12 -1.07
C ILE A 103 4.39 -10.23 -2.29
N ILE A 104 3.19 -10.27 -2.88
CA ILE A 104 2.87 -9.45 -4.07
C ILE A 104 2.92 -7.96 -3.72
N GLY A 105 2.35 -7.60 -2.58
CA GLY A 105 2.40 -6.24 -2.05
C GLY A 105 3.80 -5.80 -1.69
N ILE A 106 4.53 -6.66 -0.97
CA ILE A 106 5.93 -6.44 -0.58
C ILE A 106 6.79 -6.16 -1.82
N GLU A 107 6.66 -6.96 -2.88
CA GLU A 107 7.38 -6.77 -4.13
C GLU A 107 7.07 -5.41 -4.79
N ILE A 108 5.81 -4.98 -4.76
CA ILE A 108 5.40 -3.67 -5.30
C ILE A 108 6.02 -2.54 -4.48
N LEU A 109 5.92 -2.58 -3.16
CA LEU A 109 6.51 -1.59 -2.26
C LEU A 109 8.02 -1.49 -2.48
N ILE A 110 8.74 -2.62 -2.48
CA ILE A 110 10.19 -2.67 -2.69
C ILE A 110 10.58 -2.14 -4.08
N LYS A 111 9.84 -2.52 -5.12
CA LYS A 111 10.15 -2.12 -6.49
C LYS A 111 9.92 -0.62 -6.72
N GLU A 112 8.86 -0.06 -6.17
CA GLU A 112 8.43 1.30 -6.46
C GLU A 112 8.94 2.34 -5.45
N ILE A 113 9.58 1.94 -4.34
CA ILE A 113 10.10 2.86 -3.31
C ILE A 113 11.05 3.95 -3.87
N GLU A 114 11.82 3.64 -4.91
CA GLU A 114 12.74 4.61 -5.52
C GLU A 114 12.02 5.70 -6.34
N ASN A 115 10.73 5.50 -6.66
CA ASN A 115 9.93 6.45 -7.42
C ASN A 115 9.20 7.47 -6.52
N VAL A 116 9.20 7.28 -5.20
CA VAL A 116 8.49 8.15 -4.26
C VAL A 116 9.43 9.00 -3.40
N LEU A 117 8.90 10.11 -2.91
CA LEU A 117 9.59 11.00 -1.96
C LEU A 117 9.59 10.41 -0.54
N GLU A 118 8.46 9.85 -0.12
CA GLU A 118 8.20 9.36 1.25
C GLU A 118 8.76 7.94 1.51
N LYS A 119 10.06 7.74 1.21
CA LYS A 119 10.71 6.42 1.33
C LYS A 119 10.68 5.83 2.75
N GLY A 120 10.80 6.69 3.76
CA GLY A 120 10.72 6.30 5.17
C GLY A 120 9.38 5.61 5.47
N SER A 121 8.27 6.25 5.09
CA SER A 121 6.92 5.75 5.26
C SER A 121 6.68 4.41 4.53
N ILE A 122 7.23 4.24 3.32
CA ILE A 122 7.16 2.95 2.61
C ILE A 122 7.93 1.85 3.35
N CYS A 123 9.08 2.19 3.97
CA CYS A 123 9.80 1.25 4.82
C CYS A 123 8.98 0.88 6.07
N GLU A 124 8.25 1.83 6.67
CA GLU A 124 7.37 1.53 7.80
C GLU A 124 6.22 0.62 7.39
N TYR A 125 5.63 0.79 6.20
CA TYR A 125 4.62 -0.13 5.67
C TYR A 125 5.15 -1.54 5.51
N LEU A 126 6.37 -1.69 4.98
CA LEU A 126 7.04 -2.99 4.93
C LEU A 126 7.24 -3.56 6.34
N GLY A 127 7.67 -2.74 7.30
CA GLY A 127 7.79 -3.11 8.71
C GLY A 127 6.49 -3.66 9.30
N TYR A 128 5.37 -2.98 9.08
CA TYR A 128 4.04 -3.42 9.50
C TYR A 128 3.61 -4.73 8.83
N ILE A 129 3.79 -4.87 7.52
CA ILE A 129 3.43 -6.10 6.80
C ILE A 129 4.23 -7.29 7.35
N PHE A 130 5.55 -7.16 7.51
CA PHE A 130 6.37 -8.25 8.05
C PHE A 130 6.03 -8.57 9.52
N ARG A 131 5.66 -7.56 10.32
CA ARG A 131 5.18 -7.77 11.70
C ARG A 131 3.91 -8.61 11.70
N ASP A 132 2.95 -8.28 10.84
CA ASP A 132 1.68 -8.99 10.75
C ASP A 132 1.87 -10.43 10.25
N GLU A 133 2.88 -10.66 9.40
CA GLU A 133 3.35 -11.99 8.97
C GLU A 133 4.25 -12.70 10.01
N LYS A 134 4.51 -12.07 11.17
CA LYS A 134 5.36 -12.59 12.27
C LYS A 134 6.82 -12.85 11.87
N ASP A 135 7.31 -12.11 10.89
CA ASP A 135 8.73 -12.07 10.54
C ASP A 135 9.40 -10.92 11.29
N THR A 136 9.74 -11.17 12.56
CA THR A 136 10.32 -10.17 13.46
C THR A 136 11.62 -9.57 12.92
N ASP A 137 12.46 -10.38 12.25
CA ASP A 137 13.75 -9.94 11.73
C ASP A 137 13.59 -8.99 10.54
N GLU A 138 12.76 -9.33 9.55
CA GLU A 138 12.50 -8.43 8.43
C GLU A 138 11.69 -7.20 8.87
N SER A 139 10.73 -7.36 9.78
CA SER A 139 9.98 -6.23 10.34
C SER A 139 10.91 -5.20 10.97
N LEU A 140 11.80 -5.66 11.85
CA LEU A 140 12.77 -4.80 12.52
C LEU A 140 13.71 -4.13 11.52
N LYS A 141 14.22 -4.89 10.54
CA LYS A 141 15.08 -4.35 9.47
C LYS A 141 14.41 -3.21 8.71
N TRP A 142 13.13 -3.34 8.35
CA TRP A 142 12.43 -2.30 7.59
C TRP A 142 12.08 -1.09 8.44
N PHE A 143 11.66 -1.25 9.70
CA PHE A 143 11.49 -0.12 10.60
C PHE A 143 12.81 0.62 10.88
N LEU A 144 13.92 -0.09 11.06
CA LEU A 144 15.22 0.58 11.23
C LEU A 144 15.64 1.32 9.95
N LYS A 145 15.37 0.74 8.78
CA LYS A 145 15.64 1.37 7.49
C LYS A 145 14.81 2.63 7.27
N SER A 146 13.58 2.72 7.80
CA SER A 146 12.80 3.96 7.69
C SER A 146 13.51 5.15 8.34
N LEU A 147 14.18 4.91 9.48
CA LEU A 147 14.94 5.93 10.21
C LEU A 147 16.19 6.42 9.46
N GLU A 148 16.66 5.70 8.44
CA GLU A 148 17.74 6.17 7.56
C GLU A 148 17.26 7.28 6.60
N PHE A 149 15.94 7.40 6.38
CA PHE A 149 15.35 8.39 5.50
C PHE A 149 14.86 9.66 6.22
N GLY A 150 14.91 9.69 7.56
CA GLY A 150 14.51 10.85 8.35
C GLY A 150 13.84 10.47 9.66
N GLU A 151 13.11 11.44 10.22
CA GLU A 151 12.23 11.16 11.36
C GLU A 151 11.09 10.24 10.92
N PRO A 152 10.63 9.32 11.80
CA PRO A 152 9.53 8.42 11.48
C PRO A 152 8.24 9.19 11.25
N SER A 153 7.29 8.58 10.54
CA SER A 153 5.96 9.19 10.31
C SER A 153 5.18 9.43 11.62
N SER A 154 5.53 8.69 12.67
CA SER A 154 4.96 8.81 14.00
C SER A 154 5.94 8.31 15.07
N GLU A 155 5.86 8.86 16.27
CA GLU A 155 6.60 8.37 17.45
C GLU A 155 6.33 6.88 17.75
N TYR A 156 5.14 6.37 17.37
CA TYR A 156 4.78 4.96 17.53
C TYR A 156 5.72 4.00 16.79
N ILE A 157 6.45 4.45 15.77
CA ILE A 157 7.47 3.63 15.10
C ILE A 157 8.60 3.25 16.08
N TYR A 158 8.96 4.14 17.01
CA TYR A 158 9.93 3.80 18.05
C TYR A 158 9.37 2.77 19.04
N ASP A 159 8.07 2.82 19.33
CA ASP A 159 7.40 1.81 20.16
C ASP A 159 7.38 0.43 19.46
N GLU A 160 7.03 0.38 18.16
CA GLU A 160 7.09 -0.84 17.34
C GLU A 160 8.49 -1.46 17.35
N ILE A 161 9.54 -0.66 17.07
CA ILE A 161 10.93 -1.11 17.13
C ILE A 161 11.28 -1.63 18.53
N SER A 162 10.84 -0.96 19.59
CA SER A 162 11.15 -1.37 20.96
C SER A 162 10.54 -2.72 21.32
N LYS A 163 9.28 -2.97 20.91
CA LYS A 163 8.58 -4.23 21.12
C LYS A 163 9.26 -5.37 20.38
N LEU A 164 9.64 -5.15 19.12
CA LEU A 164 10.37 -6.15 18.33
C LEU A 164 11.73 -6.50 18.97
N TYR A 165 12.45 -5.52 19.53
CA TYR A 165 13.66 -5.80 20.29
C TYR A 165 13.42 -6.60 21.58
N ASP A 166 12.32 -6.36 22.30
CA ASP A 166 11.96 -7.19 23.45
C ASP A 166 11.69 -8.64 23.03
N GLU A 167 10.97 -8.83 21.92
CA GLU A 167 10.62 -10.16 21.40
C GLU A 167 11.86 -11.02 21.11
N ILE A 168 12.94 -10.40 20.63
CA ILE A 168 14.22 -11.08 20.38
C ILE A 168 15.18 -11.04 21.57
N GLY A 169 14.77 -10.50 22.72
CA GLY A 169 15.55 -10.50 23.97
C GLY A 169 16.59 -9.38 24.09
N GLU A 170 16.57 -8.38 23.20
CA GLU A 170 17.52 -7.27 23.14
C GLU A 170 17.10 -6.08 24.02
N ALA A 171 17.01 -6.33 25.33
CA ALA A 171 16.41 -5.40 26.29
C ALA A 171 17.05 -4.00 26.33
N GLN A 172 18.37 -3.90 26.06
CA GLN A 172 19.07 -2.60 26.03
C GLN A 172 18.63 -1.77 24.82
N LEU A 173 18.47 -2.40 23.66
CA LEU A 173 18.00 -1.74 22.44
C LEU A 173 16.53 -1.38 22.57
N ALA A 174 15.70 -2.29 23.10
CA ALA A 174 14.30 -1.99 23.40
C ALA A 174 14.16 -0.73 24.27
N LYS A 175 14.92 -0.64 25.37
CA LYS A 175 14.95 0.56 26.22
C LYS A 175 15.37 1.81 25.46
N LYS A 176 16.46 1.75 24.67
CA LYS A 176 16.95 2.87 23.85
C LYS A 176 15.84 3.47 22.97
N TYR A 177 14.99 2.64 22.38
CA TYR A 177 13.90 3.11 21.52
C TYR A 177 12.69 3.60 22.32
N ARG A 178 12.34 2.98 23.45
CA ARG A 178 11.30 3.53 24.34
C ARG A 178 11.64 4.92 24.87
N ASP A 179 12.91 5.17 25.17
CA ASP A 179 13.37 6.47 25.67
C ASP A 179 13.22 7.60 24.62
N LYS A 180 12.93 7.27 23.34
CA LYS A 180 12.64 8.23 22.26
C LYS A 180 11.16 8.63 22.16
N LEU A 181 10.28 8.02 22.96
CA LEU A 181 8.84 8.36 23.02
C LEU A 181 8.52 9.59 23.91
N VAL A 182 9.55 10.28 24.41
CA VAL A 182 9.44 11.31 25.48
C VAL A 182 9.72 12.71 24.93
#